data_AF-A0A497QME5-F1
#
_entry.id   AF-A0A497QME5-F1
#
_cell.length_a   1.000
_cell.length_b   1.000
_cell.length_c   1.000
_cell.angle_alpha   90.00
_cell.angle_beta   90.00
_cell.angle_gamma   90.00
#
_symmetry.space_group_name_H-M   'P 1'
#
loop_
_entity.id
_entity.type
_entity.pdbx_description
1 polymer ?
#
loop_
_entity_poly.entity_id
_entity_poly.type
_entity_poly.pdbx_seq_one_letter_code
_entity_poly.pdbx_strand_id
1 'polypeptide(L)'
;MIKINRGNYPKQRREPRAGVAQEILKNIDLILNCSNHKKFVSFAEQFGREMKNKNVKTSQIRKIYTEVQKIRTFTDSEDQMRLHMLRPKLAYAKGRHANLSDLQKVFDKLIVNIENAEHLKNFKQFFEAVLAYHKA
;
A
#
# COMPACT_ATOMS: atom_id res chain seq x y z
N MET A 1 40.96 -22.18 -30.55
CA MET A 1 40.43 -21.15 -29.62
C MET A 1 39.32 -20.38 -30.32
N ILE A 2 38.06 -20.65 -30.01
CA ILE A 2 36.90 -19.94 -30.57
C ILE A 2 36.44 -18.93 -29.52
N LYS A 3 36.67 -17.63 -29.74
CA LYS A 3 36.12 -16.56 -28.89
C LYS A 3 34.75 -16.16 -29.44
N ILE A 4 33.71 -16.60 -28.75
CA ILE A 4 32.32 -16.21 -28.94
C ILE A 4 32.13 -14.72 -28.63
N ASN A 5 31.60 -13.99 -29.62
CA ASN A 5 31.24 -12.58 -29.58
C ASN A 5 30.01 -12.39 -28.67
N ARG A 6 30.17 -11.71 -27.53
CA ARG A 6 29.04 -11.38 -26.63
C ARG A 6 28.40 -10.07 -27.09
N GLY A 7 27.29 -10.22 -27.80
CA GLY A 7 26.49 -9.16 -28.38
C GLY A 7 26.20 -8.02 -27.39
N ASN A 8 26.47 -6.82 -27.89
CA ASN A 8 26.12 -5.53 -27.31
C ASN A 8 24.59 -5.35 -27.42
N TYR A 9 23.87 -5.62 -26.33
CA TYR A 9 22.43 -5.30 -26.25
C TYR A 9 22.27 -3.82 -25.86
N PRO A 10 21.47 -3.02 -26.61
CA PRO A 10 21.32 -1.62 -26.33
C PRO A 10 20.68 -1.43 -24.94
N LYS A 11 21.30 -0.60 -24.10
CA LYS A 11 20.71 -0.12 -22.84
C LYS A 11 19.45 0.66 -23.19
N GLN A 12 18.29 0.00 -23.12
CA GLN A 12 16.99 0.65 -23.22
C GLN A 12 16.93 1.76 -22.18
N ARG A 13 16.78 3.01 -22.65
CA ARG A 13 16.49 4.17 -21.80
C ARG A 13 15.20 3.85 -21.04
N ARG A 14 15.30 3.64 -19.73
CA ARG A 14 14.13 3.47 -18.87
C ARG A 14 13.45 4.84 -18.77
N GLU A 15 12.32 5.01 -19.46
CA GLU A 15 11.25 5.93 -19.04
C GLU A 15 11.12 5.85 -17.50
N PRO A 16 10.93 6.97 -16.77
CA PRO A 16 10.74 6.92 -15.33
C PRO A 16 9.49 6.08 -15.03
N ARG A 17 9.69 4.80 -14.69
CA ARG A 17 8.61 3.88 -14.32
C ARG A 17 7.86 4.54 -13.17
N ALA A 18 6.57 4.81 -13.37
CA ALA A 18 5.72 5.29 -12.28
C ALA A 18 5.90 4.37 -11.07
N GLY A 19 6.17 4.93 -9.88
CA GLY A 19 6.33 4.14 -8.66
C GLY A 19 5.05 3.36 -8.35
N VAL A 20 5.16 2.21 -7.67
CA VAL A 20 3.99 1.34 -7.38
C VAL A 20 2.91 2.13 -6.62
N ALA A 21 3.31 3.00 -5.71
CA ALA A 21 2.40 3.94 -5.04
C ALA A 21 1.55 4.76 -6.02
N GLN A 22 2.15 5.28 -7.10
CA GLN A 22 1.44 6.06 -8.11
C GLN A 22 0.50 5.19 -8.95
N GLU A 23 0.89 3.94 -9.25
CA GLU A 23 0.02 2.99 -9.95
C GLU A 23 -1.20 2.63 -9.10
N ILE A 24 -1.01 2.39 -7.81
CA ILE A 24 -2.09 2.15 -6.86
C ILE A 24 -3.03 3.36 -6.77
N LEU A 25 -2.49 4.57 -6.64
CA LEU A 25 -3.29 5.79 -6.54
C LEU A 25 -4.20 6.01 -7.77
N LYS A 26 -3.78 5.54 -8.95
CA LYS A 26 -4.60 5.58 -10.18
C LYS A 26 -5.65 4.48 -10.26
N ASN A 27 -5.52 3.42 -9.46
CA ASN A 27 -6.32 2.20 -9.57
C ASN A 27 -6.92 1.77 -8.21
N ILE A 28 -7.29 2.73 -7.36
CA ILE A 28 -7.82 2.44 -6.02
C ILE A 28 -9.07 1.57 -6.05
N ASP A 29 -9.87 1.65 -7.11
CA ASP A 29 -11.09 0.85 -7.28
C ASP A 29 -10.78 -0.63 -7.44
N LEU A 30 -9.63 -0.99 -8.02
CA LEU A 30 -9.18 -2.39 -8.08
C LEU A 30 -8.89 -2.97 -6.69
N ILE A 31 -8.63 -2.09 -5.71
CA ILE A 31 -8.42 -2.48 -4.31
C ILE A 31 -9.76 -2.47 -3.57
N LEU A 32 -10.48 -1.36 -3.56
CA LEU A 32 -11.69 -1.20 -2.75
C LEU A 32 -12.85 -2.07 -3.22
N ASN A 33 -12.97 -2.29 -4.53
CA ASN A 33 -14.00 -3.18 -5.10
C ASN A 33 -13.51 -4.61 -5.28
N CYS A 34 -12.21 -4.88 -5.07
CA CYS A 34 -11.56 -6.16 -5.33
C CYS A 34 -11.95 -6.81 -6.68
N SER A 35 -12.15 -5.98 -7.72
CA SER A 35 -12.67 -6.42 -9.01
C SER A 35 -11.68 -7.32 -9.79
N ASN A 36 -10.41 -7.34 -9.38
CA ASN A 36 -9.39 -8.23 -9.93
C ASN A 36 -8.42 -8.71 -8.84
N HIS A 37 -8.67 -9.93 -8.33
CA HIS A 37 -7.87 -10.57 -7.29
C HIS A 37 -6.37 -10.67 -7.62
N LYS A 38 -5.99 -10.93 -8.88
CA LYS A 38 -4.58 -11.02 -9.29
C LYS A 38 -3.90 -9.65 -9.17
N LYS A 39 -4.57 -8.59 -9.62
CA LYS A 39 -4.05 -7.22 -9.51
C LYS A 39 -4.02 -6.74 -8.07
N PHE A 40 -5.04 -7.06 -7.27
CA PHE A 40 -5.07 -6.78 -5.84
C PHE A 40 -3.84 -7.35 -5.12
N VAL A 41 -3.58 -8.65 -5.27
CA VAL A 41 -2.44 -9.32 -4.63
C VAL A 41 -1.12 -8.77 -5.17
N SER A 42 -1.01 -8.55 -6.49
CA SER A 42 0.18 -7.98 -7.10
C SER A 42 0.51 -6.58 -6.58
N PHE A 43 -0.50 -5.71 -6.39
CA PHE A 43 -0.29 -4.40 -5.77
C PHE A 43 0.15 -4.51 -4.32
N ALA A 44 -0.48 -5.40 -3.54
CA ALA A 44 -0.10 -5.59 -2.15
C ALA A 44 1.36 -6.08 -2.02
N GLU A 45 1.76 -7.03 -2.87
CA GLU A 45 3.13 -7.54 -2.93
C GLU A 45 4.12 -6.44 -3.29
N GLN A 46 3.91 -5.79 -4.44
CA GLN A 46 4.83 -4.77 -4.94
C GLN A 46 4.98 -3.62 -3.94
N PHE A 47 3.87 -3.20 -3.33
CA PHE A 47 3.88 -2.13 -2.35
C PHE A 47 4.53 -2.53 -1.04
N GLY A 48 4.25 -3.74 -0.53
CA GLY A 48 4.91 -4.29 0.67
C GLY A 48 6.43 -4.35 0.52
N ARG A 49 6.91 -4.84 -0.63
CA ARG A 49 8.34 -4.87 -0.98
C ARG A 49 8.92 -3.47 -1.12
N GLU A 50 8.20 -2.54 -1.74
CA GLU A 50 8.62 -1.14 -1.85
C GLU A 50 8.79 -0.49 -0.47
N MET A 51 7.86 -0.74 0.47
CA MET A 51 7.98 -0.23 1.84
C MET A 51 9.21 -0.80 2.55
N LYS A 52 9.52 -2.08 2.33
CA LYS A 52 10.73 -2.72 2.86
C LYS A 52 11.98 -2.05 2.29
N ASN A 53 12.03 -1.83 0.97
CA ASN A 53 13.14 -1.15 0.28
C ASN A 53 13.31 0.31 0.73
N LYS A 54 12.22 0.97 1.15
CA LYS A 54 12.22 2.31 1.76
C LYS A 54 12.57 2.32 3.24
N ASN A 55 13.07 1.20 3.78
CA ASN A 55 13.44 1.03 5.18
C ASN A 55 12.29 1.33 6.16
N VAL A 56 11.03 1.13 5.73
CA VAL A 56 9.90 1.18 6.66
C VAL A 56 10.03 0.00 7.61
N LYS A 57 10.08 0.27 8.92
CA LYS A 57 10.22 -0.74 9.94
C LYS A 57 8.91 -1.49 10.13
N THR A 58 9.00 -2.79 10.41
CA THR A 58 7.84 -3.64 10.72
C THR A 58 7.01 -3.08 11.88
N SER A 59 7.65 -2.45 12.88
CA SER A 59 6.96 -1.81 14.01
C SER A 59 6.13 -0.60 13.58
N GLN A 60 6.56 0.16 12.57
CA GLN A 60 5.82 1.32 12.05
C GLN A 60 4.54 0.86 11.36
N ILE A 61 4.63 -0.12 10.45
CA ILE A 61 3.47 -0.67 9.73
C ILE A 61 2.53 -1.39 10.71
N ARG A 62 3.08 -2.21 11.61
CA ARG A 62 2.28 -2.94 12.61
C ARG A 62 1.47 -2.00 13.49
N LYS A 63 2.03 -0.89 13.95
CA LYS A 63 1.32 0.08 14.79
C LYS A 63 0.08 0.64 14.09
N ILE A 64 0.18 0.94 12.80
CA ILE A 64 -0.95 1.44 12.01
C ILE A 64 -1.96 0.30 11.77
N TYR A 65 -1.47 -0.90 11.42
CA TYR A 65 -2.31 -2.08 11.21
C TYR A 65 -3.17 -2.41 12.45
N THR A 66 -2.59 -2.32 13.66
CA THR A 66 -3.34 -2.56 14.89
C THR A 66 -4.45 -1.55 15.11
N GLU A 67 -4.28 -0.30 14.68
CA GLU A 67 -5.35 0.70 14.75
C GLU A 67 -6.47 0.40 13.75
N VAL A 68 -6.11 -0.02 12.53
CA VAL A 68 -7.08 -0.46 11.50
C VAL A 68 -7.89 -1.66 11.98
N GLN A 69 -7.26 -2.61 12.67
CA GLN A 69 -7.95 -3.82 13.17
C GLN A 69 -8.93 -3.54 14.31
N LYS A 70 -8.82 -2.39 14.99
CA LYS A 70 -9.79 -1.97 16.01
C LYS A 70 -11.14 -1.59 15.42
N ILE A 71 -11.19 -1.26 14.14
CA ILE A 71 -12.43 -0.92 13.42
C ILE A 71 -13.14 -2.22 13.08
N ARG A 72 -14.33 -2.46 13.64
CA ARG A 72 -15.07 -3.71 13.50
C ARG A 72 -16.12 -3.64 12.41
N THR A 73 -16.86 -2.54 12.34
CA THR A 73 -17.94 -2.34 11.37
C THR A 73 -17.84 -0.98 10.69
N PHE A 74 -18.50 -0.83 9.54
CA PHE A 74 -18.67 0.45 8.87
C PHE A 74 -19.92 1.20 9.37
N THR A 75 -20.81 0.57 10.13
CA THR A 75 -22.09 1.20 10.51
C THR A 75 -22.08 1.89 11.87
N ASP A 76 -21.12 1.55 12.73
CA ASP A 76 -21.03 2.12 14.08
C ASP A 76 -20.34 3.48 14.07
N SER A 77 -20.87 4.43 14.85
CA SER A 77 -20.38 5.81 14.90
C SER A 77 -18.96 5.93 15.46
N GLU A 78 -18.60 5.10 16.44
CA GLU A 78 -17.26 5.12 17.02
C GLU A 78 -16.24 4.58 16.02
N ASP A 79 -16.58 3.49 15.33
CA ASP A 79 -15.76 2.91 14.27
C ASP A 79 -15.60 3.84 13.05
N GLN A 80 -16.64 4.57 12.68
CA GLN A 80 -16.56 5.63 11.66
C GLN A 80 -15.58 6.74 12.07
N MET A 81 -15.68 7.22 13.32
CA MET A 81 -14.73 8.20 13.84
C MET A 81 -13.31 7.64 13.84
N ARG A 82 -13.12 6.39 14.28
CA ARG A 82 -11.82 5.71 14.26
C ARG A 82 -11.25 5.61 12.85
N LEU A 83 -12.06 5.27 11.85
CA LEU A 83 -11.68 5.22 10.43
C LEU A 83 -11.17 6.57 9.95
N HIS A 84 -11.93 7.64 10.15
CA HIS A 84 -11.51 8.99 9.74
C HIS A 84 -10.25 9.45 10.48
N MET A 85 -10.09 9.10 11.76
CA MET A 85 -8.92 9.44 12.57
C MET A 85 -7.64 8.70 12.18
N LEU A 86 -7.69 7.68 11.32
CA LEU A 86 -6.48 7.06 10.77
C LEU A 86 -5.68 8.04 9.92
N ARG A 87 -6.34 8.95 9.20
CA ARG A 87 -5.70 9.94 8.31
C ARG A 87 -4.75 10.89 9.06
N PRO A 88 -5.19 11.62 10.11
CA PRO A 88 -4.28 12.45 10.89
C PRO A 88 -3.21 11.62 11.62
N LYS A 89 -3.50 10.40 12.07
CA LYS A 89 -2.50 9.48 12.66
C LYS A 89 -1.40 9.13 11.66
N LEU A 90 -1.76 8.83 10.41
CA LEU A 90 -0.82 8.56 9.31
C LEU A 90 0.01 9.80 8.97
N ALA A 91 -0.63 10.98 8.88
CA ALA A 91 0.06 12.24 8.61
C ALA A 91 1.11 12.56 9.69
N TYR A 92 0.76 12.39 10.97
CA TYR A 92 1.68 12.55 12.09
C TYR A 92 2.84 11.53 12.03
N ALA A 93 2.54 10.26 11.77
CA ALA A 93 3.57 9.23 11.62
C ALA A 93 4.56 9.57 10.49
N LYS A 94 4.06 10.06 9.36
CA LYS A 94 4.87 10.55 8.23
C LYS A 94 5.69 11.80 8.58
N GLY A 95 5.16 12.72 9.38
CA GLY A 95 5.90 13.87 9.90
C GLY A 95 7.09 13.46 10.78
N ARG A 96 6.94 12.37 11.54
CA ARG A 96 8.01 11.77 12.36
C ARG A 96 9.00 10.93 11.55
N HIS A 97 8.53 10.34 10.45
CA HIS A 97 9.27 9.37 9.65
C HIS A 97 8.98 9.57 8.17
N ALA A 98 9.84 10.32 7.48
CA ALA A 98 9.64 10.70 6.07
C ALA A 98 9.49 9.50 5.11
N ASN A 99 10.10 8.36 5.44
CA ASN A 99 9.99 7.11 4.68
C ASN A 99 8.57 6.51 4.64
N LEU A 100 7.65 6.99 5.49
CA LEU A 100 6.23 6.63 5.45
C LEU A 100 5.42 7.44 4.44
N SER A 101 6.04 8.34 3.66
CA SER A 101 5.34 9.19 2.67
C SER A 101 4.36 8.41 1.80
N ASP A 102 4.80 7.31 1.20
CA ASP A 102 3.97 6.63 0.21
C ASP A 102 2.91 5.73 0.84
N LEU A 103 3.23 5.11 1.99
CA LEU A 103 2.24 4.43 2.83
C LEU A 103 1.14 5.40 3.26
N GLN A 104 1.50 6.60 3.71
CA GLN A 104 0.55 7.63 4.08
C GLN A 104 -0.32 8.04 2.88
N LYS A 105 0.28 8.35 1.72
CA LYS A 105 -0.48 8.78 0.53
C LYS A 105 -1.46 7.71 0.05
N VAL A 106 -1.01 6.47 -0.10
CA VAL A 106 -1.85 5.37 -0.60
C VAL A 106 -2.98 5.08 0.38
N PHE A 107 -2.68 4.94 1.67
CA PHE A 107 -3.72 4.62 2.65
C PHE A 107 -4.66 5.80 2.92
N ASP A 108 -4.19 7.04 2.92
CA ASP A 108 -5.07 8.21 3.00
C ASP A 108 -6.06 8.24 1.84
N LYS A 109 -5.59 7.99 0.62
CA LYS A 109 -6.47 7.92 -0.56
C LYS A 109 -7.46 6.76 -0.45
N LEU A 110 -7.04 5.57 -0.01
CA LEU A 110 -7.98 4.45 0.18
C LEU A 110 -9.03 4.79 1.24
N ILE A 111 -8.62 5.30 2.41
CA ILE A 111 -9.52 5.62 3.53
C ILE A 111 -10.60 6.64 3.12
N VAL A 112 -10.24 7.67 2.36
CA VAL A 112 -11.20 8.69 1.89
C VAL A 112 -12.28 8.13 0.96
N ASN A 113 -12.01 7.02 0.25
CA ASN A 113 -12.97 6.42 -0.70
C ASN A 113 -13.64 5.15 -0.15
N ILE A 114 -13.51 4.86 1.15
CA ILE A 114 -14.29 3.80 1.79
C ILE A 114 -15.70 4.32 2.06
N GLU A 115 -16.69 3.76 1.35
CA GLU A 115 -18.08 4.23 1.39
C GLU A 115 -19.05 3.19 1.93
N ASN A 116 -18.59 1.94 2.12
CA ASN A 116 -19.41 0.84 2.59
C ASN A 116 -18.57 -0.23 3.29
N ALA A 117 -19.25 -1.21 3.88
CA ALA A 117 -18.63 -2.31 4.62
C ALA A 117 -17.69 -3.17 3.76
N GLU A 118 -17.99 -3.35 2.48
CA GLU A 118 -17.15 -4.15 1.57
C GLU A 118 -15.84 -3.41 1.25
N HIS A 119 -15.89 -2.09 1.00
CA HIS A 119 -14.68 -1.26 0.84
C HIS A 119 -13.79 -1.34 2.09
N LEU A 120 -14.39 -1.25 3.29
CA LEU A 120 -13.65 -1.37 4.54
C LEU A 120 -12.97 -2.73 4.67
N LYS A 121 -13.71 -3.81 4.41
CA LYS A 121 -13.20 -5.18 4.43
C LYS A 121 -12.03 -5.36 3.44
N ASN A 122 -12.19 -4.91 2.20
CA ASN A 122 -11.16 -5.02 1.17
C ASN A 122 -9.93 -4.19 1.48
N PHE A 123 -10.09 -2.98 2.04
CA PHE A 123 -8.99 -2.18 2.57
C PHE A 123 -8.21 -2.93 3.67
N LYS A 124 -8.91 -3.54 4.63
CA LYS A 124 -8.28 -4.30 5.73
C LYS A 124 -7.49 -5.50 5.18
N GLN A 125 -8.05 -6.24 4.24
CA GLN A 125 -7.37 -7.36 3.58
C GLN A 125 -6.15 -6.90 2.77
N PHE A 126 -6.25 -5.76 2.08
CA PHE A 126 -5.15 -5.20 1.30
C PHE A 126 -3.99 -4.82 2.22
N PHE A 127 -4.28 -4.14 3.33
CA PHE A 127 -3.29 -3.81 4.34
C PHE A 127 -2.63 -5.08 4.89
N GLU A 128 -3.42 -6.08 5.29
CA GLU A 128 -2.89 -7.35 5.79
C GLU A 128 -1.90 -7.99 4.81
N ALA A 129 -2.25 -8.04 3.52
CA ALA A 129 -1.36 -8.54 2.47
C ALA A 129 -0.08 -7.68 2.34
N VAL A 130 -0.18 -6.35 2.35
CA VAL A 130 0.99 -5.44 2.34
C VAL A 130 1.91 -5.72 3.52
N LEU A 131 1.37 -5.92 4.73
CA LEU A 131 2.15 -6.25 5.93
C LEU A 131 2.82 -7.63 5.81
N ALA A 132 2.14 -8.61 5.21
CA ALA A 132 2.71 -9.94 4.98
C ALA A 132 3.90 -9.90 4.01
N TYR A 133 3.75 -9.25 2.85
CA TYR A 133 4.82 -9.11 1.87
C TYR A 133 5.94 -8.17 2.28
N HIS A 134 5.67 -7.21 3.17
CA HIS A 134 6.72 -6.40 3.81
C HIS A 134 7.62 -7.25 4.71
N LYS A 135 7.05 -8.25 5.39
CA LYS A 135 7.80 -9.14 6.28
C LYS A 135 8.61 -10.21 5.56
N ALA A 136 8.11 -10.73 4.44
CA ALA A 136 8.79 -11.71 3.59
C ALA A 136 10.13 -11.14 3.06
#